data_AF-A0A7S3DZC6-F1
#
_entry.id   AF-A0A7S3DZC6-F1
#
_cell.length_a   1.000
_cell.length_b   1.000
_cell.length_c   1.000
_cell.angle_alpha   90.00
_cell.angle_beta   90.00
_cell.angle_gamma   90.00
#
_symmetry.space_group_name_H-M   'P 1'
#
loop_
_entity.id
_entity.type
_entity.pdbx_description
1 polymer ?
#
loop_
_entity_poly.entity_id
_entity_poly.type
_entity_poly.pdbx_seq_one_letter_code
_entity_poly.pdbx_strand_id
1 'polypeptide(L)'
;GGDAGVLMVAMKQRYIRKFLHCVLFPSRVAKYFAKALHVCLTEVYVVLQLTYELSRQMAVLPGKKWIVMFLRLLVYSALLMPGFVQVAVFYFFSPRVKRSIVYGPNPRNRLDLYVPPGRRALGESLGENLPVTIFVTGGAWIIGYKAWGCLL
;
A
#
# COMPACT_ATOMS: atom_id res chain seq x y z
N GLY A 1 -9.87 70.49 -50.55
CA GLY A 1 -8.86 69.74 -49.77
C GLY A 1 -9.23 69.48 -48.30
N GLY A 2 -10.48 69.68 -47.86
CA GLY A 2 -10.86 69.54 -46.44
C GLY A 2 -11.44 68.17 -46.04
N ASP A 3 -12.13 67.47 -46.96
CA ASP A 3 -12.94 66.29 -46.58
C ASP A 3 -12.14 65.01 -46.33
N ALA A 4 -11.02 64.81 -47.02
CA ALA A 4 -10.23 63.58 -46.88
C ALA A 4 -9.55 63.46 -45.50
N GLY A 5 -9.16 64.60 -44.90
CA GLY A 5 -8.54 64.63 -43.57
C GLY A 5 -9.52 64.24 -42.46
N VAL A 6 -10.77 64.70 -42.55
CA VAL A 6 -11.81 64.44 -41.55
C VAL A 6 -12.23 62.96 -41.58
N LEU A 7 -12.33 62.34 -42.76
CA LEU A 7 -12.66 60.93 -42.89
C LEU A 7 -11.57 60.02 -42.29
N MET A 8 -10.30 60.37 -42.50
CA MET A 8 -9.16 59.58 -42.00
C MET A 8 -9.05 59.65 -40.48
N VAL A 9 -9.31 60.82 -39.89
CA VAL A 9 -9.38 60.99 -38.42
C VAL A 9 -10.56 60.18 -37.86
N ALA A 10 -11.74 60.25 -38.47
CA ALA A 10 -12.92 59.51 -38.02
C ALA A 10 -12.74 57.98 -38.11
N MET A 11 -12.08 57.47 -39.16
CA MET A 11 -11.76 56.04 -39.29
C MET A 11 -10.74 55.58 -38.25
N LYS A 12 -9.69 56.37 -38.00
CA LYS A 12 -8.68 56.06 -36.98
C LYS A 12 -9.31 56.03 -35.58
N GLN A 13 -10.22 56.94 -35.29
CA GLN A 13 -10.93 57.01 -34.01
C GLN A 13 -11.90 55.84 -33.83
N ARG A 14 -12.57 55.37 -34.89
CA ARG A 14 -13.39 54.14 -34.85
C ARG A 14 -12.57 52.88 -34.62
N TYR A 15 -11.41 52.77 -35.27
CA TYR A 15 -10.55 51.59 -35.13
C TYR A 15 -9.93 51.52 -33.74
N ILE A 16 -9.43 52.65 -33.22
CA ILE A 16 -8.93 52.76 -31.85
C ILE A 16 -10.05 52.45 -30.86
N ARG A 17 -11.26 52.99 -31.04
CA ARG A 17 -12.38 52.70 -30.12
C ARG A 17 -12.78 51.23 -30.13
N LYS A 18 -12.79 50.55 -31.29
CA LYS A 18 -13.05 49.10 -31.37
C LYS A 18 -11.92 48.26 -30.75
N PHE A 19 -10.67 48.63 -31.00
CA PHE A 19 -9.51 47.97 -30.42
C PHE A 19 -9.45 48.15 -28.90
N LEU A 20 -9.69 49.37 -28.42
CA LEU A 20 -9.76 49.69 -27.00
C LEU A 20 -10.93 48.98 -26.31
N HIS A 21 -12.06 48.79 -26.99
CA HIS A 21 -13.19 48.03 -26.47
C HIS A 21 -12.94 46.50 -26.47
N CYS A 22 -12.05 45.99 -27.32
CA CYS A 22 -11.60 44.60 -27.33
C CYS A 22 -10.55 44.32 -26.24
N VAL A 23 -9.73 45.33 -25.89
CA VAL A 23 -8.63 45.22 -24.92
C VAL A 23 -9.07 45.58 -23.48
N LEU A 24 -9.95 46.58 -23.28
CA LEU A 24 -10.44 47.00 -21.96
C LEU A 24 -11.63 46.20 -21.43
N PHE A 25 -12.39 45.53 -22.30
CA PHE A 25 -13.44 44.61 -21.89
C PHE A 25 -12.97 43.17 -22.10
N PRO A 26 -12.29 42.54 -21.12
CA PRO A 26 -12.13 41.10 -21.16
C PRO A 26 -13.55 40.54 -21.16
N SER A 27 -13.83 39.74 -22.18
CA SER A 27 -15.15 39.28 -22.58
C SER A 27 -15.98 38.80 -21.39
N ARG A 28 -17.32 38.83 -21.48
CA ARG A 28 -18.22 38.30 -20.43
C ARG A 28 -17.75 36.95 -19.85
N VAL A 29 -17.11 36.13 -20.70
CA VAL A 29 -16.40 34.88 -20.37
C VAL A 29 -15.35 35.04 -19.27
N ALA A 30 -14.50 36.07 -19.28
CA ALA A 30 -13.51 36.32 -18.23
C ALA A 30 -14.16 36.62 -16.87
N LYS A 31 -15.30 37.33 -16.86
CA LYS A 31 -16.08 37.57 -15.62
C LYS A 31 -16.73 36.28 -15.11
N TYR A 32 -17.27 35.45 -16.00
CA TYR A 32 -17.80 34.13 -15.63
C TYR A 32 -16.70 33.20 -15.13
N PHE A 33 -15.53 33.21 -15.78
CA PHE A 33 -14.37 32.43 -15.39
C PHE A 33 -13.84 32.86 -14.02
N ALA A 34 -13.69 34.17 -13.77
CA ALA A 34 -13.28 34.68 -12.46
C ALA A 34 -14.28 34.30 -11.36
N LYS A 35 -15.60 34.35 -11.64
CA LYS A 35 -16.63 33.93 -10.68
C LYS A 35 -16.58 32.42 -10.41
N ALA A 36 -16.45 31.60 -11.45
CA ALA A 36 -16.31 30.15 -11.32
C ALA A 36 -15.04 29.77 -10.56
N LEU A 37 -13.90 30.40 -10.89
CA LEU A 37 -12.63 30.21 -10.20
C LEU A 37 -12.75 30.58 -8.72
N HIS A 38 -13.39 31.70 -8.40
CA HIS A 38 -13.60 32.11 -7.01
C HIS A 38 -14.48 31.12 -6.24
N VAL A 39 -15.55 30.58 -6.85
CA VAL A 39 -16.38 29.55 -6.24
C VAL A 39 -15.57 28.27 -6.00
N CYS A 40 -14.83 27.79 -7.01
CA CYS A 40 -13.97 26.61 -6.85
C CYS A 40 -12.91 26.80 -5.77
N LEU A 41 -12.23 27.95 -5.72
CA LEU A 41 -11.22 28.24 -4.71
C LEU A 41 -11.82 28.29 -3.30
N THR A 42 -13.05 28.81 -3.16
CA THR A 42 -13.74 28.87 -1.86
C THR A 42 -14.08 27.47 -1.36
N GLU A 43 -14.67 26.63 -2.22
CA GLU A 43 -15.00 25.24 -1.87
C GLU A 43 -13.74 24.41 -1.56
N VAL A 44 -12.71 24.53 -2.40
CA VAL A 44 -11.42 23.84 -2.20
C VAL A 44 -10.76 24.31 -0.89
N TYR A 45 -10.79 25.60 -0.59
CA TYR A 45 -10.25 26.13 0.66
C TYR A 45 -10.97 25.55 1.89
N VAL A 46 -12.30 25.48 1.87
CA VAL A 46 -13.10 24.90 2.95
C VAL A 46 -12.78 23.42 3.14
N VAL A 47 -12.72 22.63 2.05
CA VAL A 47 -12.36 21.21 2.10
C VAL A 47 -10.95 21.00 2.64
N LEU A 48 -9.99 21.82 2.20
CA LEU A 48 -8.59 21.72 2.61
C LEU A 48 -8.42 22.10 4.09
N GLN A 49 -9.14 23.11 4.56
CA GLN A 49 -9.17 23.49 5.97
C GLN A 49 -9.80 22.39 6.84
N LEU A 50 -10.93 21.81 6.42
CA LEU A 50 -11.57 20.69 7.12
C LEU A 50 -10.66 19.46 7.16
N THR A 51 -10.02 19.13 6.05
CA THR A 51 -9.07 18.01 5.97
C THR A 51 -7.89 18.23 6.90
N TYR A 52 -7.37 19.46 6.96
CA TYR A 52 -6.29 19.84 7.88
C TYR A 52 -6.74 19.74 9.34
N GLU A 53 -7.93 20.23 9.68
CA GLU A 53 -8.42 20.21 11.06
C GLU A 53 -8.72 18.77 11.53
N LEU A 54 -9.34 17.94 10.68
CA LEU A 54 -9.59 16.53 10.96
C LEU A 54 -8.29 15.74 11.10
N SER A 55 -7.32 15.96 10.20
CA SER A 55 -6.01 15.31 10.30
C SER A 55 -5.26 15.75 11.56
N ARG A 56 -5.35 17.02 11.96
CA ARG A 56 -4.80 17.52 13.22
C ARG A 56 -5.45 16.87 14.44
N GLN A 57 -6.78 16.75 14.46
CA GLN A 57 -7.49 16.09 15.57
C GLN A 57 -7.15 14.60 15.68
N MET A 58 -7.00 13.90 14.55
CA MET A 58 -6.61 12.49 14.49
C MET A 58 -5.12 12.25 14.80
N ALA A 59 -4.24 13.17 14.42
CA ALA A 59 -2.80 13.02 14.61
C ALA A 59 -2.31 13.47 16.00
N VAL A 60 -2.90 14.52 16.59
CA VAL A 60 -2.36 15.10 17.83
C VAL A 60 -2.81 14.33 19.08
N LEU A 61 -4.04 13.82 19.11
CA LEU A 61 -4.62 13.13 20.28
C LEU A 61 -4.44 11.59 20.21
N PRO A 62 -4.88 10.88 19.15
CA PRO A 62 -4.53 9.47 18.94
C PRO A 62 -3.09 9.21 18.48
N GLY A 63 -2.51 10.04 17.62
CA GLY A 63 -1.30 9.70 16.87
C GLY A 63 -0.09 9.32 17.73
N LYS A 64 0.12 9.99 18.87
CA LYS A 64 1.20 9.61 19.81
C LYS A 64 1.01 8.21 20.40
N LYS A 65 -0.22 7.84 20.77
CA LYS A 65 -0.55 6.51 21.28
C LYS A 65 -0.37 5.45 20.19
N TRP A 66 -0.81 5.73 18.97
CA TRP A 66 -0.62 4.83 17.82
C TRP A 66 0.85 4.61 17.49
N ILE A 67 1.66 5.67 17.50
CA ILE A 67 3.10 5.56 17.28
C ILE A 67 3.73 4.70 18.38
N VAL A 68 3.37 4.91 19.66
CA VAL A 68 3.89 4.11 20.76
C VAL A 68 3.41 2.65 20.68
N MET A 69 2.14 2.40 20.35
CA MET A 69 1.60 1.05 20.15
C MET A 69 2.30 0.33 19.00
N PHE A 70 2.51 1.03 17.88
CA PHE A 70 3.23 0.49 16.73
C PHE A 70 4.69 0.19 17.08
N LEU A 71 5.36 1.09 17.81
CA LEU A 71 6.72 0.85 18.30
C LEU A 71 6.78 -0.36 19.24
N ARG A 72 5.82 -0.49 20.17
CA ARG A 72 5.72 -1.66 21.06
C ARG A 72 5.51 -2.95 20.26
N LEU A 73 4.70 -2.92 19.20
CA LEU A 73 4.50 -4.06 18.31
C LEU A 73 5.76 -4.41 17.52
N LEU A 74 6.52 -3.42 17.05
CA LEU A 74 7.79 -3.62 16.37
C LEU A 74 8.81 -4.25 17.32
N VAL A 75 8.94 -3.73 18.53
CA VAL A 75 9.83 -4.29 19.55
C VAL A 75 9.40 -5.72 19.88
N TYR A 76 8.12 -5.96 20.15
CA TYR A 76 7.59 -7.30 20.40
C TYR A 76 7.92 -8.27 19.24
N SER A 77 7.65 -7.87 18.00
CA SER A 77 7.97 -8.67 16.82
C SER A 77 9.47 -8.92 16.71
N ALA A 78 10.31 -7.91 16.93
CA ALA A 78 11.76 -8.04 16.85
C ALA A 78 12.33 -8.99 17.91
N LEU A 79 11.75 -9.01 19.13
CA LEU A 79 12.12 -9.98 20.16
C LEU A 79 11.70 -11.41 19.79
N LEU A 80 10.60 -11.59 19.06
CA LEU A 80 10.11 -12.90 18.63
C LEU A 80 10.87 -13.44 17.40
N MET A 81 11.29 -12.54 16.49
CA MET A 81 11.98 -12.89 15.25
C MET A 81 13.18 -13.84 15.38
N PRO A 82 14.11 -13.73 16.36
CA PRO A 82 15.23 -14.66 16.44
C PRO A 82 14.80 -16.12 16.54
N GLY A 83 13.71 -16.43 17.28
CA GLY A 83 13.19 -17.80 17.36
C GLY A 83 12.61 -18.29 16.03
N PHE A 84 11.81 -17.46 15.37
CA PHE A 84 11.26 -17.78 14.04
C PHE A 84 12.34 -17.96 12.98
N VAL A 85 13.38 -17.13 13.00
CA VAL A 85 14.51 -17.21 12.06
C VAL A 85 15.29 -18.50 12.28
N GLN A 86 15.53 -18.93 13.52
CA GLN A 86 16.19 -20.20 13.81
C GLN A 86 15.44 -21.38 13.18
N VAL A 87 14.12 -21.44 13.39
CA VAL A 87 13.26 -22.48 12.81
C VAL A 87 13.23 -22.41 11.29
N ALA A 88 13.12 -21.22 10.71
CA ALA A 88 13.13 -21.02 9.27
C ALA A 88 14.46 -21.48 8.66
N VAL A 89 15.59 -21.11 9.26
CA VAL A 89 16.92 -21.54 8.82
C VAL A 89 17.03 -23.06 8.87
N PHE A 90 16.59 -23.70 9.95
CA PHE A 90 16.56 -25.15 10.06
C PHE A 90 15.69 -25.79 8.95
N TYR A 91 14.49 -25.27 8.72
CA TYR A 91 13.53 -25.79 7.74
C TYR A 91 14.03 -25.66 6.29
N PHE A 92 14.65 -24.52 5.93
CA PHE A 92 15.09 -24.28 4.56
C PHE A 92 16.46 -24.89 4.24
N PHE A 93 17.41 -24.83 5.18
CA PHE A 93 18.80 -25.23 4.94
C PHE A 93 19.13 -26.66 5.38
N SER A 94 18.35 -27.29 6.27
CA SER A 94 18.68 -28.64 6.71
C SER A 94 18.29 -29.69 5.67
N PRO A 95 19.22 -30.56 5.23
CA PRO A 95 18.92 -31.67 4.31
C PRO A 95 18.03 -32.75 4.97
N ARG A 96 17.83 -32.67 6.29
CA ARG A 96 16.97 -33.55 7.08
C ARG A 96 15.49 -33.32 6.84
N VAL A 97 15.12 -32.18 6.26
CA VAL A 97 13.72 -31.82 6.00
C VAL A 97 13.41 -32.09 4.53
N LYS A 98 12.76 -33.22 4.26
CA LYS A 98 12.25 -33.52 2.91
C LYS A 98 10.90 -32.84 2.75
N ARG A 99 10.92 -31.74 2.02
CA ARG A 99 9.77 -30.83 1.86
C ARG A 99 8.84 -31.30 0.75
N SER A 100 7.55 -31.09 0.96
CA SER A 100 6.48 -31.21 -0.04
C SER A 100 6.39 -32.59 -0.73
N ILE A 101 6.46 -33.66 0.05
CA ILE A 101 6.20 -35.01 -0.44
C ILE A 101 4.71 -35.15 -0.72
N VAL A 102 4.38 -35.53 -1.96
CA VAL A 102 3.00 -35.73 -2.42
C VAL A 102 2.52 -37.11 -1.97
N TYR A 103 1.39 -37.16 -1.27
CA TYR A 103 0.75 -38.42 -0.85
C TYR A 103 -0.64 -38.62 -1.45
N GLY A 104 -1.14 -37.65 -2.22
CA GLY A 104 -2.44 -37.77 -2.87
C GLY A 104 -2.63 -36.75 -3.99
N PRO A 105 -3.78 -36.79 -4.69
CA PRO A 105 -3.99 -36.02 -5.91
C PRO A 105 -4.20 -34.52 -5.67
N ASN A 106 -4.73 -34.13 -4.51
CA ASN A 106 -5.01 -32.72 -4.22
C ASN A 106 -3.74 -31.94 -3.89
N PRO A 107 -3.67 -30.63 -4.23
CA PRO A 107 -2.50 -29.80 -3.94
C PRO A 107 -2.20 -29.67 -2.45
N ARG A 108 -3.20 -29.82 -1.57
CA ARG A 108 -3.02 -29.84 -0.10
C ARG A 108 -2.54 -31.20 0.44
N ASN A 109 -2.52 -32.25 -0.38
CA ASN A 109 -2.06 -33.58 0.03
C ASN A 109 -0.52 -33.66 -0.06
N ARG A 110 0.13 -32.79 0.69
CA ARG A 110 1.59 -32.65 0.75
C ARG A 110 2.03 -32.62 2.21
N LEU A 111 3.05 -33.41 2.53
CA LEU A 111 3.65 -33.43 3.87
C LEU A 111 5.13 -33.04 3.82
N ASP A 112 5.68 -32.69 4.97
CA ASP A 112 7.12 -32.48 5.17
C ASP A 112 7.62 -33.58 6.11
N LEU A 113 8.67 -34.29 5.70
CA LEU A 113 9.26 -35.37 6.48
C LEU A 113 10.53 -34.88 7.16
N TYR A 114 10.58 -35.02 8.49
CA TYR A 114 11.72 -34.67 9.33
C TYR A 114 12.47 -35.92 9.73
N VAL A 115 13.74 -36.01 9.35
CA VAL A 115 14.59 -37.16 9.62
C VAL A 115 15.56 -36.84 10.77
N PRO A 116 15.66 -37.68 11.82
CA PRO A 116 16.56 -37.42 12.93
C PRO A 116 18.04 -37.50 12.49
N PRO A 117 18.95 -36.78 13.15
CA PRO A 117 20.38 -36.92 12.91
C PRO A 117 20.90 -38.30 13.36
N GLY A 118 21.73 -38.96 12.54
CA GLY A 118 22.45 -40.19 12.91
C GLY A 118 22.48 -41.27 11.83
N ARG A 119 23.44 -42.21 11.92
CA ARG A 119 23.65 -43.30 10.94
C ARG A 119 22.43 -44.21 10.71
N ARG A 120 21.60 -44.42 11.74
CA ARG A 120 20.34 -45.20 11.63
C ARG A 120 19.33 -44.59 10.66
N ALA A 121 19.32 -43.26 10.52
CA ALA A 121 18.30 -42.56 9.75
C ALA A 121 18.66 -42.38 8.26
N LEU A 122 19.92 -42.60 7.88
CA LEU A 122 20.46 -42.24 6.56
C LEU A 122 20.80 -43.43 5.65
N GLY A 123 20.70 -44.68 6.10
CA GLY A 123 20.91 -45.81 5.19
C GLY A 123 21.24 -47.17 5.80
N GLU A 124 21.58 -47.28 7.09
CA GLU A 124 21.98 -48.59 7.66
C GLU A 124 20.84 -49.39 8.30
N SER A 125 19.64 -48.83 8.46
CA SER A 125 18.50 -49.57 9.04
C SER A 125 17.14 -49.10 8.50
N LEU A 126 17.03 -48.86 7.19
CA LEU A 126 15.71 -48.70 6.53
C LEU A 126 14.80 -49.96 6.69
N GLY A 127 15.34 -51.05 7.25
CA GLY A 127 14.62 -52.26 7.64
C GLY A 127 14.39 -52.45 9.16
N GLU A 128 14.78 -51.50 10.02
CA GLU A 128 14.37 -51.53 11.44
C GLU A 128 13.14 -50.63 11.66
N ASN A 129 12.19 -51.11 12.47
CA ASN A 129 10.92 -50.45 12.80
C ASN A 129 11.14 -49.16 13.61
N LEU A 130 11.57 -48.09 12.94
CA LEU A 130 11.67 -46.76 13.54
C LEU A 130 10.25 -46.24 13.84
N PRO A 131 10.00 -45.72 15.07
CA PRO A 131 8.70 -45.14 15.39
C PRO A 131 8.47 -43.89 14.53
N VAL A 132 7.32 -43.83 13.88
CA VAL A 132 6.90 -42.68 13.07
C VAL A 132 5.93 -41.83 13.87
N THR A 133 6.26 -40.56 14.09
CA THR A 133 5.35 -39.59 14.69
C THR A 133 4.73 -38.75 13.59
N ILE A 134 3.39 -38.72 13.55
CA ILE A 134 2.62 -37.90 12.60
C ILE A 134 2.05 -36.72 13.37
N PHE A 135 2.38 -35.51 12.93
CA PHE A 135 1.83 -34.28 13.47
C PHE A 135 0.83 -33.66 12.50
N VAL A 136 -0.41 -33.48 12.97
CA VAL A 136 -1.50 -32.89 12.17
C VAL A 136 -1.83 -31.52 12.75
N THR A 137 -1.55 -30.48 11.97
CA THR A 137 -1.79 -29.10 12.38
C THR A 137 -3.27 -28.76 12.28
N GLY A 138 -3.82 -28.13 13.32
CA GLY A 138 -5.18 -27.57 13.29
C GLY A 138 -5.29 -26.28 12.47
N GLY A 139 -6.43 -25.59 12.62
CA GLY A 139 -6.72 -24.32 11.92
C GLY A 139 -8.18 -24.16 11.55
N ALA A 140 -9.07 -24.68 12.41
CA ALA A 140 -10.52 -24.69 12.24
C ALA A 140 -11.00 -25.17 10.86
N TRP A 141 -10.23 -26.05 10.20
CA TRP A 141 -10.49 -26.54 8.83
C TRP A 141 -10.38 -25.50 7.71
N ILE A 142 -10.04 -24.25 8.02
CA ILE A 142 -9.97 -23.14 7.05
C ILE A 142 -8.51 -22.83 6.71
N ILE A 143 -7.68 -22.54 7.72
CA ILE A 143 -6.34 -21.92 7.53
C ILE A 143 -5.15 -22.83 7.88
N GLY A 144 -5.41 -24.06 8.33
CA GLY A 144 -4.37 -24.98 8.78
C GLY A 144 -3.34 -25.29 7.68
N TYR A 145 -2.05 -25.17 7.99
CA TYR A 145 -0.98 -25.42 7.04
C TYR A 145 0.27 -25.95 7.76
N LYS A 146 0.97 -26.87 7.10
CA LYS A 146 2.15 -27.56 7.64
C LYS A 146 3.28 -26.63 8.09
N ALA A 147 3.41 -25.44 7.50
CA ALA A 147 4.41 -24.46 7.94
C ALA A 147 4.11 -23.91 9.34
N TRP A 148 2.83 -23.72 9.71
CA TRP A 148 2.46 -23.32 11.06
C TRP A 148 2.83 -24.40 12.07
N GLY A 149 2.75 -25.67 11.67
CA GLY A 149 3.19 -26.78 12.49
C GLY A 149 4.69 -26.88 12.70
N CYS A 150 5.49 -26.38 11.75
CA CYS A 150 6.93 -26.27 11.93
C CYS A 150 7.31 -25.22 12.99
N LEU A 151 6.43 -24.24 13.26
CA LEU A 151 6.66 -23.16 14.21
C LEU A 151 6.21 -23.49 15.65
N LEU A 152 5.45 -24.58 15.85
CA LEU A 152 4.94 -25.04 17.14
C LEU A 152 5.90 -26.07 17.76
#